data_AF-A0A8E2HG45-F1
#
_entry.id   AF-A0A8E2HG45-F1
#
_cell.length_a   1.000
_cell.length_b   1.000
_cell.length_c   1.000
_cell.angle_alpha   90.00
_cell.angle_beta   90.00
_cell.angle_gamma   90.00
#
_symmetry.space_group_name_H-M   'P 1'
#
loop_
_entity.id
_entity.type
_entity.pdbx_description
1 polymer ?
#
loop_
_entity_poly.entity_id
_entity_poly.type
_entity_poly.pdbx_seq_one_letter_code
_entity_poly.pdbx_strand_id
1 'polypeptide(L)'
;MVDVGMDHETGLVVLKVKAFAPGDAQHLNQQLLGLGEDLVNVLNARAEGKQVAEAERRVGAAEARVQKARAALGAYRNSEALIDPARQAQGALEVANRLVAEQASVQAQLDQMREATPRNPAIPALQERVAATGRAIAAQNGRVTGTSGGIASKMAGYERLAQEQDFAAQNLNVANAALEQARVETLRQQYYLERVVDPALPDEPALPHRLKIVLTVLGASLCLYFVAWMFIVGILEHAPED
;
A
#
# COMPACT_ATOMS: atom_id res chain seq x y z
N MET A 1 29.90 30.42 -17.05
CA MET A 1 29.88 29.91 -15.65
C MET A 1 28.45 29.91 -15.17
N VAL A 2 27.98 28.82 -14.59
CA VAL A 2 26.64 28.68 -14.00
C VAL A 2 26.81 28.58 -12.49
N ASP A 3 26.00 29.34 -11.75
CA ASP A 3 25.99 29.36 -10.29
C ASP A 3 24.54 29.23 -9.82
N VAL A 4 24.31 28.39 -8.82
CA VAL A 4 22.99 28.12 -8.24
C VAL A 4 23.11 28.27 -6.74
N GLY A 5 22.32 29.19 -6.18
CA GLY A 5 22.30 29.47 -4.75
C GLY A 5 20.87 29.66 -4.25
N MET A 6 20.66 29.34 -2.97
CA MET A 6 19.43 29.68 -2.28
C MET A 6 19.58 31.04 -1.63
N ASP A 7 18.68 31.96 -1.96
CA ASP A 7 18.51 33.21 -1.23
C ASP A 7 17.80 32.88 0.09
N HIS A 8 18.51 33.05 1.20
CA HIS A 8 18.01 32.68 2.52
C HIS A 8 17.00 33.70 3.07
N GLU A 9 16.94 34.91 2.51
CA GLU A 9 15.95 35.94 2.90
C GLU A 9 14.60 35.69 2.24
N THR A 10 14.60 35.32 0.95
CA THR A 10 13.38 35.09 0.17
C THR A 10 12.97 33.62 0.06
N GLY A 11 13.87 32.69 0.39
CA GLY A 11 13.69 31.26 0.19
C GLY A 11 13.76 30.81 -1.28
N LEU A 12 14.10 31.72 -2.20
CA LEU A 12 14.11 31.45 -3.64
C LEU A 12 15.43 30.81 -4.08
N VAL A 13 15.34 29.89 -5.05
CA VAL A 13 16.52 29.37 -5.74
C VAL A 13 16.87 30.30 -6.89
N VAL A 14 18.08 30.87 -6.85
CA VAL A 14 18.55 31.84 -7.84
C VAL A 14 19.57 31.17 -8.76
N LEU A 15 19.24 31.10 -10.04
CA LEU A 15 20.11 30.62 -11.11
C LEU A 15 20.81 31.81 -11.80
N LYS A 16 22.15 31.86 -11.71
CA LYS A 16 22.97 32.89 -12.35
C LYS A 16 23.85 32.28 -13.44
N VAL A 17 23.69 32.78 -14.66
CA VAL A 17 24.50 32.37 -15.81
C VAL A 17 25.37 33.53 -16.27
N LYS A 18 26.67 33.29 -16.37
CA LYS A 18 27.67 34.23 -16.92
C LYS A 18 28.17 33.71 -18.26
N ALA A 19 28.01 34.51 -19.31
CA ALA A 19 28.53 34.25 -20.65
C ALA A 19 29.23 35.50 -21.21
N PHE A 20 29.90 35.36 -22.36
CA PHE A 20 30.65 36.46 -22.98
C PHE A 20 29.75 37.49 -23.64
N ALA A 21 28.67 37.06 -24.30
CA ALA A 21 27.66 37.94 -24.88
C ALA A 21 26.39 37.97 -24.00
N PRO A 22 25.70 39.12 -23.90
CA PRO A 22 24.42 39.23 -23.19
C PRO A 22 23.37 38.25 -23.70
N GLY A 23 23.27 38.09 -25.04
CA GLY A 23 22.34 37.16 -25.68
C GLY A 23 22.61 35.69 -25.31
N ASP A 24 23.88 35.28 -25.26
CA ASP A 24 24.25 33.92 -24.89
C ASP A 24 23.92 33.64 -23.41
N ALA A 25 24.15 34.61 -22.52
CA ALA A 25 23.84 34.47 -21.10
C ALA A 25 22.32 34.28 -20.88
N GLN A 26 21.51 35.06 -21.60
CA GLN A 26 20.06 34.95 -21.55
C GLN A 26 19.58 33.61 -22.13
N HIS A 27 20.07 33.22 -23.29
CA HIS A 27 19.66 31.98 -23.97
C HIS A 27 20.00 30.74 -23.14
N LEU A 28 21.22 30.68 -22.59
CA LEU A 28 21.63 29.60 -21.69
C LEU A 28 20.77 29.53 -20.43
N ASN A 29 20.43 30.69 -19.83
CA ASN A 29 19.60 30.73 -18.63
C ASN A 29 18.17 30.22 -18.92
N GLN A 30 17.58 30.65 -20.04
CA GLN A 30 16.27 30.16 -20.50
C GLN A 30 16.28 28.64 -20.73
N GLN A 31 17.31 28.10 -21.39
CA GLN A 31 17.41 26.67 -21.62
C GLN A 31 17.60 25.87 -20.34
N LEU A 32 18.47 26.32 -19.42
CA LEU A 32 18.67 25.65 -18.15
C LEU A 32 17.41 25.63 -17.29
N LEU A 33 16.64 26.72 -17.32
CA LEU A 33 15.36 26.78 -16.63
C LEU A 33 14.34 25.80 -17.24
N GLY A 34 14.21 25.78 -18.57
CA GLY A 34 13.32 24.83 -19.26
C GLY A 34 13.71 23.36 -19.00
N LEU A 35 15.00 23.03 -19.00
CA LEU A 35 15.47 21.69 -18.63
C LEU A 35 15.16 21.34 -17.17
N GLY A 36 15.19 22.31 -16.27
CA GLY A 36 14.79 22.14 -14.87
C GLY A 36 13.29 21.86 -14.72
N GLU A 37 12.46 22.63 -15.41
CA GLU A 37 11.00 22.42 -15.48
C GLU A 37 10.67 21.03 -16.05
N ASP A 38 11.29 20.65 -17.17
CA ASP A 38 11.12 19.33 -17.79
C ASP A 38 11.55 18.20 -16.86
N LEU A 39 12.67 18.34 -16.15
CA LEU A 39 13.13 17.34 -15.19
C LEU A 39 12.13 17.16 -14.05
N VAL A 40 11.61 18.25 -13.48
CA VAL A 40 10.59 18.21 -12.43
C VAL A 40 9.32 17.53 -12.95
N ASN A 41 8.87 17.86 -14.16
CA ASN A 41 7.71 17.23 -14.80
C ASN A 41 7.91 15.72 -14.99
N VAL A 42 9.09 15.29 -15.46
CA VAL A 42 9.43 13.87 -15.63
C VAL A 42 9.48 13.15 -14.27
N LEU A 43 10.02 13.78 -13.24
CA LEU A 43 10.08 13.21 -11.89
C LEU A 43 8.66 13.04 -11.30
N ASN A 44 7.81 14.06 -11.42
CA ASN A 44 6.41 14.00 -11.00
C ASN A 44 5.65 12.89 -11.73
N ALA A 45 5.74 12.83 -13.07
CA ALA A 45 5.07 11.82 -13.89
C ALA A 45 5.54 10.40 -13.56
N ARG A 46 6.85 10.21 -13.29
CA ARG A 46 7.41 8.91 -12.90
C ARG A 46 6.95 8.49 -11.51
N ALA A 47 6.94 9.43 -10.54
CA ALA A 47 6.53 9.15 -9.17
C ALA A 47 5.04 8.74 -9.10
N GLU A 48 4.18 9.49 -9.80
CA GLU A 48 2.75 9.22 -9.95
C GLU A 48 2.49 7.84 -10.56
N GLY A 49 3.08 7.57 -11.72
CA GLY A 49 2.81 6.32 -12.45
C GLY A 49 3.24 5.08 -11.68
N LYS A 50 4.35 5.11 -10.95
CA LYS A 50 4.88 3.91 -10.28
C LYS A 50 4.07 3.51 -9.04
N GLN A 51 3.73 4.46 -8.17
CA GLN A 51 3.04 4.15 -6.91
C GLN A 51 1.59 3.71 -7.17
N VAL A 52 0.87 4.46 -8.02
CA VAL A 52 -0.51 4.14 -8.37
C VAL A 52 -0.59 2.80 -9.11
N ALA A 53 0.28 2.56 -10.11
CA ALA A 53 0.28 1.29 -10.83
C ALA A 53 0.64 0.07 -9.95
N GLU A 54 1.45 0.25 -8.90
CA GLU A 54 1.68 -0.83 -7.93
C GLU A 54 0.42 -1.10 -7.10
N ALA A 55 -0.25 -0.07 -6.61
CA ALA A 55 -1.48 -0.22 -5.85
C ALA A 55 -2.61 -0.84 -6.69
N GLU A 56 -2.76 -0.44 -7.95
CA GLU A 56 -3.72 -1.03 -8.89
C GLU A 56 -3.46 -2.53 -9.11
N ARG A 57 -2.19 -2.93 -9.27
CA ARG A 57 -1.82 -4.35 -9.37
C ARG A 57 -2.18 -5.13 -8.10
N ARG A 58 -2.03 -4.54 -6.92
CA ARG A 58 -2.43 -5.17 -5.65
C ARG A 58 -3.95 -5.33 -5.56
N VAL A 59 -4.72 -4.34 -6.00
CA VAL A 59 -6.19 -4.43 -6.10
C VAL A 59 -6.58 -5.57 -7.04
N GLY A 60 -6.04 -5.61 -8.26
CA GLY A 60 -6.35 -6.69 -9.21
C GLY A 60 -5.99 -8.09 -8.69
N ALA A 61 -4.87 -8.23 -7.98
CA ALA A 61 -4.51 -9.48 -7.32
C ALA A 61 -5.48 -9.87 -6.19
N ALA A 62 -5.95 -8.89 -5.40
CA ALA A 62 -6.92 -9.11 -4.34
C ALA A 62 -8.31 -9.49 -4.91
N GLU A 63 -8.76 -8.84 -5.99
CA GLU A 63 -9.98 -9.18 -6.71
C GLU A 63 -9.95 -10.61 -7.23
N ALA A 64 -8.85 -11.00 -7.88
CA ALA A 64 -8.66 -12.37 -8.36
C ALA A 64 -8.73 -13.40 -7.21
N ARG A 65 -8.16 -13.06 -6.04
CA ARG A 65 -8.22 -13.90 -4.84
C ARG A 65 -9.65 -14.04 -4.31
N VAL A 66 -10.42 -12.95 -4.25
CA VAL A 66 -11.84 -12.98 -3.85
C VAL A 66 -12.64 -13.87 -4.79
N GLN A 67 -12.46 -13.72 -6.10
CA GLN A 67 -13.17 -14.53 -7.09
C GLN A 67 -12.81 -16.02 -6.96
N LYS A 68 -11.52 -16.33 -6.76
CA LYS A 68 -11.07 -17.70 -6.52
C LYS A 68 -11.68 -18.29 -5.24
N ALA A 69 -11.71 -17.53 -4.14
CA ALA A 69 -12.28 -17.97 -2.88
C ALA A 69 -13.80 -18.22 -3.00
N ARG A 70 -14.54 -17.31 -3.65
CA ARG A 70 -15.98 -17.47 -3.93
C ARG A 70 -16.26 -18.68 -4.80
N ALA A 71 -15.48 -18.88 -5.87
CA ALA A 71 -15.61 -20.04 -6.75
C ALA A 71 -15.32 -21.35 -6.00
N ALA A 72 -14.29 -21.38 -5.15
CA ALA A 72 -13.97 -22.55 -4.34
C ALA A 72 -15.07 -22.88 -3.32
N LEU A 73 -15.63 -21.88 -2.65
CA LEU A 73 -16.75 -22.06 -1.72
C LEU A 73 -18.00 -22.56 -2.46
N GLY A 74 -18.32 -21.97 -3.62
CA GLY A 74 -19.43 -22.41 -4.46
C GLY A 74 -19.27 -23.85 -4.96
N ALA A 75 -18.08 -24.21 -5.42
CA ALA A 75 -17.76 -25.58 -5.84
C ALA A 75 -17.91 -26.57 -4.68
N TYR A 76 -17.45 -26.20 -3.48
CA TYR A 76 -17.58 -27.03 -2.28
C TYR A 76 -19.04 -27.25 -1.87
N ARG A 77 -19.86 -26.19 -1.89
CA ARG A 77 -21.31 -26.30 -1.63
C ARG A 77 -22.00 -27.25 -2.61
N ASN A 78 -21.63 -27.18 -3.88
CA ASN A 78 -22.20 -28.02 -4.93
C ASN A 78 -21.74 -29.48 -4.81
N SER A 79 -20.45 -29.74 -4.56
CA SER A 79 -19.92 -31.11 -4.45
C SER A 79 -20.45 -31.82 -3.20
N GLU A 80 -20.64 -31.09 -2.11
CA GLU A 80 -21.08 -31.66 -0.84
C GLU A 80 -22.61 -31.64 -0.64
N ALA A 81 -23.37 -31.11 -1.61
CA ALA A 81 -24.82 -30.86 -1.54
C ALA A 81 -25.22 -30.08 -0.26
N LEU A 82 -24.39 -29.09 0.08
CA LEU A 82 -24.40 -28.41 1.37
C LEU A 82 -24.74 -26.94 1.13
N ILE A 83 -26.02 -26.58 1.27
CA ILE A 83 -26.46 -25.18 1.09
C ILE A 83 -26.07 -24.37 2.32
N ASP A 84 -26.45 -24.88 3.50
CA ASP A 84 -26.14 -24.31 4.81
C ASP A 84 -25.91 -25.48 5.80
N PRO A 85 -24.64 -25.81 6.10
CA PRO A 85 -24.32 -26.92 6.99
C PRO A 85 -24.89 -26.73 8.40
N ALA A 86 -24.93 -25.50 8.91
CA ALA A 86 -25.44 -25.22 10.24
C ALA A 86 -26.94 -25.48 10.31
N ARG A 87 -27.71 -24.98 9.33
CA ARG A 87 -29.16 -25.25 9.26
C ARG A 87 -29.46 -26.73 9.01
N GLN A 88 -28.70 -27.40 8.15
CA GLN A 88 -28.89 -28.83 7.90
C GLN A 88 -28.56 -29.68 9.13
N ALA A 89 -27.49 -29.36 9.87
CA ALA A 89 -27.16 -30.02 11.12
C ALA A 89 -28.26 -29.79 12.18
N GLN A 90 -28.74 -28.55 12.31
CA GLN A 90 -29.81 -28.23 13.24
C GLN A 90 -31.10 -29.00 12.92
N GLY A 91 -31.56 -28.98 11.66
CA GLY A 91 -32.75 -29.75 11.26
C GLY A 91 -32.57 -31.26 11.47
N ALA A 92 -31.35 -31.77 11.27
CA ALA A 92 -31.06 -33.17 11.52
C ALA A 92 -31.12 -33.54 13.00
N LEU A 93 -30.61 -32.68 13.88
CA LEU A 93 -30.69 -32.83 15.34
C LEU A 93 -32.12 -32.72 15.85
N GLU A 94 -32.94 -31.82 15.30
CA GLU A 94 -34.35 -31.70 15.66
C GLU A 94 -35.13 -32.99 15.38
N VAL A 95 -34.89 -33.64 14.23
CA VAL A 95 -35.49 -34.94 13.90
C VAL A 95 -35.00 -36.02 14.86
N ALA A 96 -33.71 -36.06 15.18
CA ALA A 96 -33.16 -37.01 16.15
C ALA A 96 -33.83 -36.85 17.52
N ASN A 97 -33.98 -35.62 18.00
CA ASN A 97 -34.62 -35.32 19.28
C ASN A 97 -36.09 -35.75 19.30
N ARG A 98 -36.84 -35.58 18.20
CA ARG A 98 -38.22 -36.10 18.08
C ARG A 98 -38.27 -37.61 18.15
N LEU A 99 -37.35 -38.31 17.47
CA LEU A 99 -37.27 -39.77 17.52
C LEU A 99 -36.88 -40.28 18.91
N VAL A 100 -35.99 -39.58 19.62
CA VAL A 100 -35.64 -39.90 21.02
C VAL A 100 -36.87 -39.77 21.92
N ALA A 101 -37.67 -38.71 21.75
CA ALA A 101 -38.92 -38.54 22.49
C ALA A 101 -39.94 -39.65 22.17
N GLU A 102 -40.09 -40.03 20.88
CA GLU A 102 -40.95 -41.15 20.49
C GLU A 102 -40.45 -42.48 21.08
N GLN A 103 -39.14 -42.75 21.02
CA GLN A 103 -38.55 -43.95 21.59
C GLN A 103 -38.81 -44.04 23.09
N ALA A 104 -38.62 -42.94 23.82
CA ALA A 104 -38.91 -42.87 25.26
C ALA A 104 -40.39 -43.18 25.56
N SER A 105 -41.32 -42.68 24.73
CA SER A 105 -42.75 -42.98 24.88
C SER A 105 -43.08 -44.45 24.63
N VAL A 106 -42.55 -45.04 23.55
CA VAL A 106 -42.77 -46.47 23.22
C VAL A 106 -42.11 -47.38 24.27
N GLN A 107 -40.93 -47.00 24.77
CA GLN A 107 -40.23 -47.71 25.83
C GLN A 107 -41.04 -47.72 27.13
N ALA A 108 -41.58 -46.56 27.54
CA ALA A 108 -42.44 -46.47 28.72
C ALA A 108 -43.71 -47.34 28.58
N GLN A 109 -44.33 -47.37 27.40
CA GLN A 109 -45.48 -48.24 27.12
C GLN A 109 -45.11 -49.73 27.20
N LEU A 110 -43.94 -50.11 26.68
CA LEU A 110 -43.42 -51.47 26.76
C LEU A 110 -43.19 -51.91 28.21
N ASP A 111 -42.58 -51.04 29.03
CA ASP A 111 -42.25 -51.33 30.42
C ASP A 111 -43.54 -51.44 31.26
N GLN A 112 -44.50 -50.54 31.08
CA GLN A 112 -45.82 -50.62 31.72
C GLN A 112 -46.56 -51.92 31.33
N MET A 113 -46.52 -52.32 30.05
CA MET A 113 -47.19 -53.53 29.58
C MET A 113 -46.55 -54.81 30.14
N ARG A 114 -45.22 -54.81 30.29
CA ARG A 114 -44.47 -55.93 30.88
C ARG A 114 -44.78 -56.12 32.36
N GLU A 115 -44.90 -55.04 33.11
CA GLU A 115 -45.29 -55.09 34.53
C GLU A 115 -46.74 -55.53 34.70
N ALA A 116 -47.66 -54.98 33.90
CA ALA A 116 -49.09 -55.25 34.03
C ALA A 116 -49.53 -56.60 33.45
N THR A 117 -48.96 -57.04 32.32
CA THR A 117 -49.38 -58.27 31.63
C THR A 117 -48.21 -58.93 30.89
N PRO A 118 -47.37 -59.74 31.58
CA PRO A 118 -46.13 -60.29 31.04
C PRO A 118 -46.29 -61.21 29.81
N ARG A 119 -47.49 -61.75 29.55
CA ARG A 119 -47.79 -62.65 28.42
C ARG A 119 -48.60 -61.97 27.31
N ASN A 120 -48.64 -60.64 27.27
CA ASN A 120 -49.39 -59.93 26.25
C ASN A 120 -48.74 -60.12 24.86
N PRO A 121 -49.49 -60.60 23.84
CA PRO A 121 -48.97 -60.80 22.48
C PRO A 121 -48.51 -59.51 21.77
N ALA A 122 -48.81 -58.32 22.31
CA ALA A 122 -48.35 -57.03 21.77
C ALA A 122 -46.89 -56.67 22.16
N ILE A 123 -46.30 -57.34 23.17
CA ILE A 123 -44.95 -57.04 23.65
C ILE A 123 -43.88 -57.15 22.54
N PRO A 124 -43.84 -58.22 21.71
CA PRO A 124 -42.87 -58.33 20.63
C PRO A 124 -42.97 -57.18 19.61
N ALA A 125 -44.18 -56.71 19.31
CA ALA A 125 -44.39 -55.59 18.38
C ALA A 125 -43.84 -54.27 18.93
N LEU A 126 -44.03 -54.01 20.23
CA LEU A 126 -43.45 -52.84 20.91
C LEU A 126 -41.92 -52.91 20.96
N GLN A 127 -41.35 -54.10 21.21
CA GLN A 127 -39.89 -54.29 21.16
C GLN A 127 -39.31 -54.01 19.78
N GLU A 128 -39.95 -54.50 18.71
CA GLU A 128 -39.51 -54.19 17.35
C GLU A 128 -39.62 -52.68 17.07
N ARG A 129 -40.69 -52.02 17.53
CA ARG A 129 -40.83 -50.58 17.38
C ARG A 129 -39.72 -49.81 18.09
N VAL A 130 -39.34 -50.17 19.32
CA VAL A 130 -38.18 -49.58 20.02
C VAL A 130 -36.89 -49.80 19.22
N ALA A 131 -36.68 -51.01 18.70
CA ALA A 131 -35.50 -51.33 17.89
C ALA A 131 -35.47 -50.52 16.58
N ALA A 132 -36.60 -50.37 15.91
CA ALA A 132 -36.75 -49.59 14.69
C ALA A 132 -36.47 -48.10 14.92
N THR A 133 -37.03 -47.50 15.98
CA THR A 133 -36.76 -46.10 16.34
C THR A 133 -35.31 -45.90 16.76
N GLY A 134 -34.71 -46.86 17.47
CA GLY A 134 -33.28 -46.85 17.80
C GLY A 134 -32.38 -46.87 16.56
N ARG A 135 -32.69 -47.71 15.57
CA ARG A 135 -31.99 -47.72 14.26
C ARG A 135 -32.14 -46.38 13.54
N ALA A 136 -33.32 -45.76 13.57
CA ALA A 136 -33.57 -44.46 12.96
C ALA A 136 -32.77 -43.32 13.63
N ILE A 137 -32.67 -43.31 14.97
CA ILE A 137 -31.84 -42.36 15.73
C ILE A 137 -30.37 -42.53 15.37
N ALA A 138 -29.86 -43.76 15.35
CA ALA A 138 -28.47 -44.03 14.97
C ALA A 138 -28.15 -43.55 13.54
N ALA A 139 -29.07 -43.80 12.59
CA ALA A 139 -28.94 -43.31 11.22
C ALA A 139 -28.97 -41.77 11.13
N GLN A 140 -29.76 -41.12 11.98
CA GLN A 140 -29.84 -39.65 12.03
C GLN A 140 -28.60 -39.03 12.65
N ASN A 141 -28.11 -39.58 13.78
CA ASN A 141 -26.88 -39.13 14.42
C ASN A 141 -25.67 -39.36 13.52
N GLY A 142 -25.62 -40.49 12.82
CA GLY A 142 -24.57 -40.78 11.82
C GLY A 142 -24.52 -39.75 10.69
N ARG A 143 -25.66 -39.17 10.29
CA ARG A 143 -25.71 -38.06 9.32
C ARG A 143 -25.10 -36.77 9.86
N VAL A 144 -25.15 -36.53 11.17
CA VAL A 144 -24.58 -35.32 11.79
C VAL A 144 -23.11 -35.50 12.15
N THR A 145 -22.77 -36.60 12.84
CA THR A 145 -21.46 -36.82 13.48
C THR A 145 -20.59 -37.89 12.82
N GLY A 146 -21.02 -38.49 11.70
CA GLY A 146 -20.25 -39.53 11.01
C GLY A 146 -18.90 -39.03 10.52
N THR A 147 -17.84 -39.80 10.77
CA THR A 147 -16.43 -39.42 10.54
C THR A 147 -16.08 -39.10 9.09
N SER A 148 -16.66 -39.79 8.11
CA SER A 148 -16.31 -39.62 6.68
C SER A 148 -17.37 -38.94 5.81
N GLY A 149 -18.61 -38.78 6.31
CA GLY A 149 -19.72 -38.20 5.53
C GLY A 149 -20.74 -37.42 6.34
N GLY A 150 -20.51 -37.25 7.64
CA GLY A 150 -21.38 -36.46 8.51
C GLY A 150 -21.27 -34.97 8.20
N ILE A 151 -22.33 -34.23 8.49
CA ILE A 151 -22.37 -32.78 8.30
C ILE A 151 -21.22 -32.09 9.05
N ALA A 152 -20.81 -32.61 10.22
CA ALA A 152 -19.70 -32.10 11.00
C ALA A 152 -18.35 -32.10 10.25
N SER A 153 -18.03 -33.17 9.51
CA SER A 153 -16.76 -33.23 8.76
C SER A 153 -16.75 -32.27 7.56
N LYS A 154 -17.91 -32.09 6.91
CA LYS A 154 -18.10 -31.14 5.81
C LYS A 154 -18.08 -29.68 6.28
N MET A 155 -18.58 -29.42 7.49
CA MET A 155 -18.63 -28.09 8.08
C MET A 155 -17.23 -27.50 8.28
N ALA A 156 -16.25 -28.29 8.72
CA ALA A 156 -14.86 -27.82 8.84
C ALA A 156 -14.25 -27.39 7.49
N GLY A 157 -14.62 -28.08 6.39
CA GLY A 157 -14.21 -27.71 5.04
C GLY A 157 -14.87 -26.40 4.58
N TYR A 158 -16.17 -26.28 4.84
CA TYR A 158 -16.95 -25.09 4.56
C TYR A 158 -16.44 -23.86 5.31
N GLU A 159 -16.22 -23.97 6.63
CA GLU A 159 -15.74 -22.87 7.49
C GLU A 159 -14.39 -22.33 7.01
N ARG A 160 -13.47 -23.22 6.62
CA ARG A 160 -12.16 -22.82 6.10
C ARG A 160 -12.30 -21.98 4.82
N LEU A 161 -13.16 -22.41 3.89
CA LEU A 161 -13.39 -21.71 2.62
C LEU A 161 -14.17 -20.41 2.82
N ALA A 162 -15.12 -20.39 3.76
CA ALA A 162 -15.85 -19.18 4.14
C ALA A 162 -14.91 -18.14 4.78
N GLN A 163 -14.04 -18.56 5.70
CA GLN A 163 -13.02 -17.69 6.29
C GLN A 163 -12.04 -17.16 5.24
N GLU A 164 -11.60 -17.99 4.28
CA GLU A 164 -10.74 -17.53 3.18
C GLU A 164 -11.46 -16.51 2.30
N GLN A 165 -12.76 -16.68 2.04
CA GLN A 165 -13.56 -15.68 1.32
C GLN A 165 -13.61 -14.35 2.08
N ASP A 166 -13.85 -14.39 3.38
CA ASP A 166 -13.94 -13.19 4.22
C ASP A 166 -12.58 -12.49 4.33
N PHE A 167 -11.51 -13.26 4.52
CA PHE A 167 -10.15 -12.74 4.53
C PHE A 167 -9.77 -12.10 3.18
N ALA A 168 -10.11 -12.75 2.06
CA ALA A 168 -9.88 -12.19 0.74
C ALA A 168 -10.66 -10.88 0.53
N ALA A 169 -11.91 -10.80 1.01
CA ALA A 169 -12.72 -9.60 0.93
C ALA A 169 -12.15 -8.45 1.79
N GLN A 170 -11.70 -8.75 3.01
CA GLN A 170 -11.01 -7.77 3.85
C GLN A 170 -9.72 -7.27 3.20
N ASN A 171 -8.93 -8.17 2.61
CA ASN A 171 -7.70 -7.79 1.91
C ASN A 171 -7.98 -6.91 0.69
N LEU A 172 -9.06 -7.17 -0.05
CA LEU A 172 -9.50 -6.28 -1.14
C LEU A 172 -9.82 -4.87 -0.62
N ASN A 173 -10.52 -4.75 0.52
CA ASN A 173 -10.80 -3.46 1.13
C ASN A 173 -9.51 -2.72 1.54
N VAL A 174 -8.54 -3.43 2.12
CA VAL A 174 -7.22 -2.87 2.46
C VAL A 174 -6.47 -2.42 1.21
N ALA A 175 -6.49 -3.22 0.13
CA ALA A 175 -5.86 -2.86 -1.13
C ALA A 175 -6.49 -1.62 -1.77
N ASN A 176 -7.83 -1.51 -1.75
CA ASN A 176 -8.54 -0.33 -2.23
C ASN A 176 -8.21 0.91 -1.40
N ALA A 177 -8.14 0.79 -0.07
CA ALA A 177 -7.72 1.90 0.79
C ALA A 177 -6.28 2.36 0.48
N ALA A 178 -5.37 1.41 0.23
CA ALA A 178 -4.00 1.72 -0.17
C ALA A 178 -3.92 2.40 -1.55
N LEU A 179 -4.78 2.02 -2.50
CA LEU A 179 -4.87 2.70 -3.80
C LEU A 179 -5.35 4.15 -3.65
N GLU A 180 -6.38 4.38 -2.86
CA GLU A 180 -6.84 5.74 -2.57
C GLU A 180 -5.77 6.56 -1.85
N GLN A 181 -5.06 5.96 -0.90
CA GLN A 181 -3.94 6.61 -0.24
C GLN A 181 -2.79 6.95 -1.21
N ALA A 182 -2.45 6.05 -2.13
CA ALA A 182 -1.43 6.29 -3.15
C ALA A 182 -1.82 7.44 -4.10
N ARG A 183 -3.10 7.55 -4.46
CA ARG A 183 -3.64 8.66 -5.25
C ARG A 183 -3.51 9.99 -4.50
N VAL A 184 -3.90 10.02 -3.22
CA VAL A 184 -3.78 11.22 -2.39
C VAL A 184 -2.32 11.63 -2.20
N GLU A 185 -1.43 10.68 -1.91
CA GLU A 185 -0.01 10.98 -1.70
C GLU A 185 0.64 11.50 -2.98
N THR A 186 0.29 10.94 -4.14
CA THR A 186 0.74 11.42 -5.45
C THR A 186 0.35 12.88 -5.65
N LEU A 187 -0.89 13.27 -5.32
CA LEU A 187 -1.32 14.67 -5.40
C LEU A 187 -0.54 15.59 -4.43
N ARG A 188 -0.11 15.08 -3.28
CA ARG A 188 0.67 15.86 -2.29
C ARG A 188 2.15 16.01 -2.67
N GLN A 189 2.74 15.00 -3.29
CA GLN A 189 4.18 14.96 -3.60
C GLN A 189 4.56 15.64 -4.92
N GLN A 190 3.63 16.33 -5.57
CA GLN A 190 3.95 17.10 -6.78
C GLN A 190 4.89 18.26 -6.42
N TYR A 191 6.10 18.21 -6.97
CA TYR A 191 7.03 19.34 -6.90
C TYR A 191 6.61 20.39 -7.92
N TYR A 192 6.49 21.64 -7.49
CA TYR A 192 6.17 22.76 -8.35
C TYR A 192 7.40 23.65 -8.49
N LEU A 193 7.80 23.92 -9.73
CA LEU A 193 8.76 24.98 -10.03
C LEU A 193 7.93 26.17 -10.54
N GLU A 194 7.81 27.21 -9.72
CA GLU A 194 7.16 28.45 -10.14
C GLU A 194 8.23 29.50 -10.47
N ARG A 195 8.13 30.04 -11.69
CA ARG A 195 9.07 31.02 -12.21
C ARG A 195 8.70 32.40 -11.67
N VAL A 196 9.42 32.85 -10.64
CA VAL A 196 9.19 34.18 -10.03
C VAL A 196 9.68 35.32 -10.94
N VAL A 197 10.76 35.08 -11.70
CA VAL A 197 11.38 36.10 -12.58
C VAL A 197 11.88 35.46 -13.87
N ASP A 198 11.63 36.15 -14.99
CA ASP A 198 12.13 35.77 -16.30
C ASP A 198 13.61 36.17 -16.50
N PRO A 199 14.49 35.30 -17.04
CA PRO A 199 15.80 35.70 -17.55
C PRO A 199 15.72 36.87 -18.54
N ALA A 200 16.11 38.05 -18.06
CA ALA A 200 16.25 39.27 -18.81
C ALA A 200 17.59 39.36 -19.54
N LEU A 201 17.65 40.19 -20.58
CA LEU A 201 18.89 40.53 -21.26
C LEU A 201 19.73 41.44 -20.35
N PRO A 202 21.02 41.13 -20.09
CA PRO A 202 21.86 42.02 -19.30
C PRO A 202 22.13 43.35 -20.03
N ASP A 203 21.74 44.47 -19.41
CA ASP A 203 21.95 45.81 -19.96
C ASP A 203 23.41 46.28 -19.83
N GLU A 204 24.11 45.85 -18.78
CA GLU A 204 25.52 46.20 -18.52
C GLU A 204 26.40 44.97 -18.25
N PRO A 205 27.66 44.96 -18.69
CA PRO A 205 28.61 43.90 -18.38
C PRO A 205 28.97 43.92 -16.88
N ALA A 206 28.49 42.92 -16.13
CA ALA A 206 28.74 42.80 -14.69
C ALA A 206 30.23 42.60 -14.33
N LEU A 207 31.05 42.15 -15.28
CA LEU A 207 32.48 41.86 -15.09
C LEU A 207 33.29 42.19 -16.36
N PRO A 208 34.59 42.53 -16.23
CA PRO A 208 35.31 42.83 -14.98
C PRO A 208 35.09 44.28 -14.51
N HIS A 209 35.22 44.52 -13.20
CA HIS A 209 35.09 45.86 -12.60
C HIS A 209 36.29 46.76 -12.98
N ARG A 210 36.24 47.34 -14.18
CA ARG A 210 37.37 48.07 -14.80
C ARG A 210 37.98 49.12 -13.87
N LEU A 211 37.15 49.91 -13.19
CA LEU A 211 37.61 50.94 -12.24
C LEU A 211 38.33 50.35 -11.02
N LYS A 212 37.81 49.27 -10.43
CA LYS A 212 38.47 48.61 -9.30
C LYS A 212 39.83 48.06 -9.72
N ILE A 213 39.90 47.45 -10.90
CA ILE A 213 41.17 46.94 -11.45
C ILE A 213 42.17 48.08 -11.66
N VAL A 214 41.75 49.17 -12.31
CA VAL A 214 42.61 50.34 -12.53
C VAL A 214 43.11 50.90 -11.20
N LEU A 215 42.24 51.07 -10.20
CA LEU A 215 42.63 51.56 -8.87
C LEU A 215 43.58 50.61 -8.14
N THR A 216 43.34 49.29 -8.22
CA THR A 216 44.24 48.31 -7.59
C THR A 216 45.61 48.27 -8.25
N VAL A 217 45.68 48.37 -9.58
CA VAL A 217 46.94 48.39 -10.33
C VAL A 217 47.68 49.70 -10.07
N LEU A 218 46.97 50.83 -10.08
CA LEU A 218 47.53 52.14 -9.73
C LEU A 218 48.11 52.11 -8.31
N GLY A 219 47.34 51.67 -7.32
CA GLY A 219 47.78 51.56 -5.93
C GLY A 219 49.00 50.64 -5.78
N ALA A 220 48.98 49.46 -6.40
CA ALA A 220 50.11 48.54 -6.38
C ALA A 220 51.37 49.15 -7.05
N SER A 221 51.21 49.85 -8.17
CA SER A 221 52.31 50.52 -8.87
C SER A 221 52.90 51.67 -8.05
N LEU A 222 52.07 52.43 -7.34
CA LEU A 222 52.50 53.51 -6.45
C LEU A 222 53.28 52.97 -5.25
N CYS A 223 52.81 51.86 -4.64
CA CYS A 223 53.54 51.18 -3.58
C CYS A 223 54.91 50.68 -4.06
N LEU A 224 54.97 50.05 -5.23
CA LEU A 224 56.25 49.62 -5.83
C LEU A 224 57.18 50.79 -6.10
N TYR A 225 56.64 51.91 -6.60
CA TYR A 225 57.40 53.14 -6.81
C TYR A 225 57.99 53.67 -5.49
N PHE A 226 57.20 53.75 -4.42
CA PHE A 226 57.69 54.20 -3.12
C PHE A 226 58.76 53.28 -2.54
N VAL A 227 58.60 51.97 -2.67
CA VAL A 227 59.60 50.99 -2.22
C VAL A 227 60.90 51.17 -3.01
N ALA A 228 60.83 51.25 -4.33
CA ALA A 228 62.01 51.47 -5.18
C ALA A 228 62.68 52.81 -4.89
N TRP A 229 61.90 53.87 -4.69
CA TRP A 229 62.39 55.19 -4.32
C TRP A 229 63.10 55.17 -2.96
N MET A 230 62.53 54.50 -1.96
CA MET A 230 63.16 54.32 -0.64
C MET A 230 64.48 53.54 -0.74
N PHE A 231 64.54 52.49 -1.57
CA PHE A 231 65.78 51.75 -1.82
C PHE A 231 66.84 52.63 -2.48
N ILE A 232 66.48 53.44 -3.48
CA ILE A 232 67.41 54.33 -4.17
C ILE A 232 67.94 55.39 -3.21
N VAL A 233 67.07 56.04 -2.42
CA VAL A 233 67.48 57.04 -1.42
C VAL A 233 68.37 56.39 -0.35
N GLY A 234 68.02 55.21 0.14
CA GLY A 234 68.85 54.48 1.10
C GLY A 234 70.24 54.13 0.57
N ILE A 235 70.36 53.75 -0.71
CA ILE A 235 71.65 53.53 -1.37
C ILE A 235 72.43 54.85 -1.52
N LEU A 236 71.75 55.93 -1.87
CA LEU A 236 72.37 57.25 -2.04
C LEU A 236 72.88 57.83 -0.70
N GLU A 237 72.16 57.62 0.40
CA GLU A 237 72.56 58.07 1.74
C GLU A 237 73.71 57.23 2.32
N HIS A 238 73.88 55.98 1.87
CA HIS A 238 75.01 55.11 2.26
C HIS A 238 76.13 55.08 1.20
N ALA A 239 76.06 55.96 0.19
CA ALA A 239 77.18 56.14 -0.73
C ALA A 239 78.32 56.86 0.03
N PRO A 240 79.54 56.30 0.06
CA PRO A 240 80.66 56.94 0.73
C PRO A 240 80.90 58.32 0.11
N GLU A 241 80.98 59.35 0.96
CA GLU A 241 81.48 60.67 0.58
C GLU A 241 82.99 60.51 0.24
N ASP A 242 83.32 60.54 -1.05
CA ASP A 242 84.67 60.83 -1.55
C ASP A 242 84.80 62.34 -1.84
#